data_AF-A0A7I7YTV3-F1
#
_entry.id   AF-A0A7I7YTV3-F1
#
_cell.length_a   1.000
_cell.length_b   1.000
_cell.length_c   1.000
_cell.angle_alpha   90.00
_cell.angle_beta   90.00
_cell.angle_gamma   90.00
#
_symmetry.space_group_name_H-M   'P 1'
#
loop_
_entity.id
_entity.type
_entity.pdbx_description
1 polymer ?
#
loop_
_entity_poly.entity_id
_entity_poly.type
_entity_poly.pdbx_seq_one_letter_code
_entity_poly.pdbx_strand_id
1 'polypeptide(L)'
;MLLSRAPFEYVLRNSAVSFVKPDIGGTPRGVTWSGVWDGSLGTLSWEVLCYIAIAGLGIAGLLHRRWLIPALFVLVLYWSAILPPFSAFVETPPGGRQYIDAATNQLVMEGLAARFALMFLAGALLYLFRNVLPARWSLVVVSVLVVLAASLLPNYRIVAAIPLAYAIIVSGALIHNERLRLRTDLSYGVYIYAFPVQQLLVICGLAFLNPIAFAIVSAIATLPLAALSWFLVEKRAISLKSRLKRRSITSAGAR
;
A
#
# COMPACT_ATOMS: atom_id res chain seq x y z
N MET A 1 -15.22 -23.36 -15.46
CA MET A 1 -14.32 -22.48 -14.68
C MET A 1 -13.65 -23.18 -13.49
N LEU A 2 -14.29 -24.14 -12.81
CA LEU A 2 -13.74 -24.84 -11.63
C LEU A 2 -12.63 -25.88 -11.90
N LEU A 3 -12.38 -26.26 -13.15
CA LEU A 3 -11.34 -27.22 -13.57
C LEU A 3 -10.12 -26.56 -14.23
N SER A 4 -10.03 -25.23 -14.23
CA SER A 4 -8.91 -24.51 -14.83
C SER A 4 -7.70 -24.52 -13.89
N ARG A 5 -6.49 -24.73 -14.43
CA ARG A 5 -5.23 -24.56 -13.69
C ARG A 5 -4.88 -23.11 -13.40
N ALA A 6 -5.61 -22.15 -13.99
CA ALA A 6 -5.31 -20.72 -13.90
C ALA A 6 -5.39 -20.13 -12.48
N PRO A 7 -6.35 -20.47 -11.60
CA PRO A 7 -6.37 -19.98 -10.22
C PRO A 7 -5.17 -20.49 -9.41
N PHE A 8 -4.81 -21.77 -9.58
CA PHE A 8 -3.64 -22.35 -8.91
C PHE A 8 -2.33 -21.71 -9.39
N GLU A 9 -2.21 -21.45 -10.69
CA GLU A 9 -1.04 -20.77 -11.25
C GLU A 9 -0.95 -19.32 -10.79
N TYR A 10 -2.07 -18.61 -10.65
CA TYR A 10 -2.10 -17.26 -10.09
C TYR A 10 -1.61 -17.25 -8.65
N VAL A 11 -2.10 -18.16 -7.80
CA VAL A 11 -1.65 -18.26 -6.40
C VAL A 11 -0.16 -18.61 -6.33
N LEU A 12 0.30 -19.59 -7.12
CA LEU A 12 1.69 -20.06 -7.09
C LEU A 12 2.68 -19.02 -7.62
N ARG A 13 2.32 -18.27 -8.67
CA ARG A 13 3.21 -17.25 -9.24
C ARG A 13 3.26 -15.97 -8.41
N ASN A 14 2.16 -15.62 -7.73
CA ASN A 14 2.09 -14.43 -6.87
C ASN A 14 2.44 -14.73 -5.39
N SER A 15 2.63 -16.01 -5.00
CA SER A 15 2.99 -16.37 -3.61
C SER A 15 4.38 -15.90 -3.20
N ALA A 16 5.26 -15.60 -4.16
CA ALA A 16 6.63 -15.16 -3.91
C ALA A 16 6.76 -13.62 -3.77
N VAL A 17 5.67 -12.90 -3.46
CA VAL A 17 5.62 -11.42 -3.35
C VAL A 17 5.87 -10.68 -4.68
N SER A 18 6.28 -11.40 -5.73
CA SER A 18 6.38 -10.88 -7.09
C SER A 18 5.02 -10.94 -7.74
N PHE A 19 4.45 -9.78 -8.05
CA PHE A 19 3.22 -9.64 -8.83
C PHE A 19 3.48 -9.99 -10.31
N VAL A 20 3.62 -11.29 -10.60
CA VAL A 20 4.03 -11.80 -11.93
C VAL A 20 2.83 -12.03 -12.86
N LYS A 21 1.63 -12.26 -12.30
CA LYS A 21 0.44 -12.55 -13.10
C LYS A 21 -0.76 -11.74 -12.58
N PRO A 22 -1.16 -10.65 -13.26
CA PRO A 22 -2.27 -9.80 -12.83
C PRO A 22 -3.65 -10.41 -13.06
N ASP A 23 -3.78 -11.32 -14.02
CA ASP A 23 -5.05 -11.92 -14.45
C ASP A 23 -5.22 -13.38 -13.98
N ILE A 24 -6.47 -13.82 -13.88
CA ILE A 24 -6.82 -15.23 -13.71
C ILE A 24 -7.47 -15.71 -14.99
N GLY A 25 -6.66 -16.23 -15.93
CA GLY A 25 -7.15 -16.78 -17.19
C GLY A 25 -7.80 -15.73 -18.10
N GLY A 26 -7.27 -14.51 -18.13
CA GLY A 26 -7.78 -13.40 -18.92
C GLY A 26 -9.07 -12.77 -18.40
N THR A 27 -9.34 -12.92 -17.09
CA THR A 27 -10.44 -12.27 -16.35
C THR A 27 -9.86 -11.28 -15.32
N PRO A 28 -10.60 -10.25 -14.87
CA PRO A 28 -12.00 -9.92 -15.19
C PRO A 28 -12.17 -9.25 -16.57
N ARG A 29 -13.34 -9.42 -17.19
CA ARG A 29 -13.73 -8.80 -18.48
C ARG A 29 -14.98 -7.95 -18.26
N GLY A 30 -15.12 -6.83 -18.97
CA GLY A 30 -16.30 -5.95 -18.85
C GLY A 30 -16.31 -5.04 -17.62
N VAL A 31 -15.14 -4.84 -16.99
CA VAL A 31 -14.94 -3.92 -15.85
C VAL A 31 -13.90 -2.86 -16.20
N THR A 32 -13.89 -1.75 -15.45
CA THR A 32 -12.99 -0.60 -15.69
C THR A 32 -11.51 -0.97 -15.68
N TRP A 33 -11.11 -1.95 -14.87
CA TRP A 33 -9.75 -2.50 -14.82
C TRP A 33 -9.73 -3.96 -15.29
N SER A 34 -9.94 -4.18 -16.58
CA SER A 34 -9.95 -5.54 -17.15
C SER A 34 -8.58 -6.23 -17.04
N GLY A 35 -8.58 -7.51 -16.66
CA GLY A 35 -7.35 -8.31 -16.56
C GLY A 35 -6.50 -8.08 -15.30
N VAL A 36 -6.99 -7.33 -14.31
CA VAL A 36 -6.32 -7.14 -13.02
C VAL A 36 -7.26 -7.52 -11.88
N TRP A 37 -6.98 -8.61 -11.17
CA TRP A 37 -7.77 -9.03 -10.01
C TRP A 37 -7.30 -8.45 -8.68
N ASP A 38 -6.02 -8.09 -8.57
CA ASP A 38 -5.44 -7.60 -7.32
C ASP A 38 -4.41 -6.50 -7.59
N GLY A 39 -4.89 -5.26 -7.73
CA GLY A 39 -4.02 -4.10 -7.87
C GLY A 39 -3.28 -3.75 -6.57
N SER A 40 -3.78 -4.19 -5.41
CA SER A 40 -3.17 -3.92 -4.11
C SER A 40 -1.84 -4.67 -3.98
N LEU A 41 -1.79 -5.95 -4.35
CA LEU A 41 -0.61 -6.80 -4.19
C LEU A 41 0.62 -6.28 -4.94
N GLY A 42 0.43 -5.59 -6.07
CA GLY A 42 1.52 -4.91 -6.79
C GLY A 42 2.19 -3.79 -5.99
N THR A 43 1.49 -3.17 -5.02
CA THR A 43 2.08 -2.15 -4.14
C THR A 43 2.97 -2.75 -3.05
N LEU A 44 2.72 -4.00 -2.66
CA LEU A 44 3.52 -4.74 -1.67
C LEU A 44 4.95 -4.98 -2.17
N SER A 45 5.11 -5.27 -3.46
CA SER A 45 6.44 -5.46 -4.06
C SER A 45 7.29 -4.20 -3.92
N TRP A 46 6.71 -3.00 -4.11
CA TRP A 46 7.40 -1.72 -3.92
C TRP A 46 7.78 -1.47 -2.46
N GLU A 47 6.92 -1.83 -1.52
CA GLU A 47 7.21 -1.73 -0.09
C GLU A 47 8.39 -2.62 0.30
N VAL A 48 8.40 -3.88 -0.16
CA VAL A 48 9.52 -4.80 0.10
C VAL A 48 10.83 -4.29 -0.51
N LEU A 49 10.80 -3.70 -1.71
CA LEU A 49 11.98 -3.08 -2.31
C LEU A 49 12.51 -1.91 -1.45
N CYS A 50 11.63 -1.06 -0.93
CA CYS A 50 12.02 0.02 -0.02
C CYS A 50 12.67 -0.51 1.28
N TYR A 51 12.14 -1.58 1.85
CA TYR A 51 12.74 -2.22 3.03
C TYR A 51 14.09 -2.86 2.72
N ILE A 52 14.23 -3.54 1.58
CA ILE A 52 15.52 -4.11 1.14
C ILE A 52 16.54 -3.00 0.92
N ALA A 53 16.15 -1.89 0.29
CA ALA A 53 17.02 -0.74 0.07
C ALA A 53 17.52 -0.13 1.40
N ILE A 54 16.61 0.13 2.36
CA ILE A 54 17.01 0.62 3.69
C ILE A 54 17.87 -0.42 4.42
N ALA A 55 17.53 -1.71 4.35
CA ALA A 55 18.32 -2.77 4.99
C ALA A 55 19.75 -2.82 4.42
N GLY A 56 19.90 -2.72 3.10
CA GLY A 56 21.20 -2.63 2.43
C GLY A 56 21.99 -1.39 2.86
N LEU A 57 21.36 -0.22 2.92
CA LEU A 57 21.98 1.01 3.44
C LEU A 57 22.39 0.88 4.92
N GLY A 58 21.61 0.14 5.70
CA GLY A 58 21.89 -0.16 7.10
C GLY A 58 23.11 -1.06 7.26
N ILE A 59 23.19 -2.15 6.49
CA ILE A 59 24.34 -3.07 6.48
C ILE A 59 25.62 -2.34 6.04
N ALA A 60 25.52 -1.44 5.06
CA ALA A 60 26.63 -0.62 4.61
C ALA A 60 27.05 0.48 5.63
N GLY A 61 26.35 0.62 6.76
CA GLY A 61 26.63 1.63 7.78
C GLY A 61 26.25 3.06 7.40
N LEU A 62 25.63 3.27 6.24
CA LEU A 62 25.26 4.59 5.72
C LEU A 62 24.13 5.22 6.56
N LEU A 63 23.25 4.41 7.18
CA LEU A 63 22.19 4.90 8.05
C LEU A 63 22.70 5.56 9.35
N HIS A 64 23.97 5.41 9.72
CA HIS A 64 24.55 6.18 10.83
C HIS A 64 24.61 7.69 10.52
N ARG A 65 24.59 8.06 9.23
CA ARG A 65 24.56 9.45 8.78
C ARG A 65 23.13 9.98 8.85
N ARG A 66 22.83 10.77 9.89
CA ARG A 66 21.48 11.37 10.10
C ARG A 66 20.98 12.24 8.93
N TRP A 67 21.87 12.71 8.05
CA TRP A 67 21.52 13.51 6.87
C TRP A 67 21.09 12.67 5.66
N LEU A 68 21.34 11.36 5.65
CA LEU A 68 21.07 10.52 4.49
C LEU A 68 19.58 10.43 4.15
N ILE A 69 18.73 10.17 5.15
CA ILE A 69 17.28 10.06 4.94
C ILE A 69 16.68 11.39 4.45
N PRO A 70 16.99 12.57 5.06
CA PRO A 70 16.62 13.86 4.49
C PRO A 70 17.11 14.07 3.06
N ALA A 71 18.37 13.74 2.75
CA ALA A 71 18.92 13.93 1.41
C ALA A 71 18.21 13.04 0.37
N LEU A 72 17.96 11.76 0.70
CA LEU A 72 17.18 10.86 -0.14
C LEU A 72 15.75 11.35 -0.34
N PHE A 73 15.12 11.88 0.71
CA PHE A 73 13.78 12.47 0.61
C PHE A 73 13.76 13.64 -0.37
N VAL A 74 14.70 14.58 -0.26
CA VAL A 74 14.80 15.72 -1.19
C VAL A 74 15.08 15.26 -2.62
N LEU A 75 15.96 14.27 -2.80
CA LEU A 75 16.26 13.69 -4.11
C LEU A 75 15.02 13.06 -4.76
N VAL A 76 14.28 12.24 -4.01
CA VAL A 76 13.06 11.59 -4.51
C VAL A 76 11.93 12.60 -4.70
N LEU A 77 11.84 13.64 -3.88
CA LEU A 77 10.90 14.75 -4.05
C LEU A 77 11.17 15.50 -5.36
N TYR A 78 12.44 15.81 -5.64
CA TYR A 78 12.86 16.43 -6.89
C TYR A 78 12.56 15.53 -8.10
N TRP A 79 12.91 14.24 -8.01
CA TRP A 79 12.59 13.27 -9.06
C TRP A 79 11.07 13.18 -9.32
N SER A 80 10.25 13.13 -8.27
CA SER A 80 8.80 13.13 -8.39
C SER A 80 8.23 14.43 -8.96
N ALA A 81 8.91 15.57 -8.83
CA ALA A 81 8.46 16.86 -9.32
C ALA A 81 8.70 17.05 -10.83
N ILE A 82 9.72 16.38 -11.38
CA ILE A 82 10.05 16.44 -12.81
C ILE A 82 9.17 15.48 -13.62
N LEU A 83 8.71 14.39 -13.00
CA LEU A 83 7.85 13.43 -13.66
C LEU A 83 6.44 13.99 -13.93
N PRO A 84 5.79 13.62 -15.04
CA PRO A 84 4.42 14.05 -15.33
C PRO A 84 3.47 13.59 -14.21
N PRO A 85 2.45 14.39 -13.85
CA PRO A 85 1.49 14.01 -12.84
C PRO A 85 0.71 12.76 -13.30
N PHE A 86 0.30 11.93 -12.33
CA PHE A 86 -0.39 10.68 -12.65
C PHE A 86 -1.67 10.89 -13.46
N SER A 87 -2.36 12.02 -13.27
CA SER A 87 -3.55 12.40 -14.03
C SER A 87 -3.27 12.52 -15.53
N ALA A 88 -2.07 12.94 -15.94
CA ALA A 88 -1.67 13.01 -17.34
C ALA A 88 -1.64 11.62 -18.02
N PHE A 89 -1.56 10.54 -17.24
CA PHE A 89 -1.62 9.16 -17.76
C PHE A 89 -3.03 8.53 -17.65
N VAL A 90 -3.96 9.18 -16.94
CA VAL A 90 -5.32 8.67 -16.66
C VAL A 90 -6.38 9.35 -17.53
N GLU A 91 -6.15 10.57 -18.01
CA GLU A 91 -7.04 11.25 -18.97
C GLU A 91 -7.05 10.51 -20.32
N THR A 92 -7.90 9.49 -20.41
CA THR A 92 -8.21 8.77 -21.65
C THR A 92 -9.67 9.04 -22.05
N PRO A 93 -9.96 9.23 -23.34
CA PRO A 93 -11.34 9.33 -23.83
C PRO A 93 -12.14 8.06 -23.49
N PRO A 94 -13.45 8.17 -23.21
CA PRO A 94 -14.29 7.00 -22.95
C PRO A 94 -14.27 6.04 -24.15
N GLY A 95 -13.78 4.80 -23.97
CA GLY A 95 -13.90 3.72 -24.95
C GLY A 95 -12.63 3.36 -25.76
N GLY A 96 -11.49 4.01 -25.52
CA GLY A 96 -10.23 3.67 -26.20
C GLY A 96 -9.45 2.55 -25.49
N ARG A 97 -8.98 1.53 -26.21
CA ARG A 97 -7.88 0.68 -25.73
C ARG A 97 -6.63 1.54 -25.69
N GLN A 98 -6.09 1.74 -24.50
CA GLN A 98 -4.89 2.54 -24.29
C GLN A 98 -3.69 1.82 -24.94
N TYR A 99 -3.24 2.30 -26.10
CA TYR A 99 -1.92 1.94 -26.63
C TYR A 99 -0.89 2.73 -25.83
N ILE A 100 -0.45 2.16 -24.71
CA ILE A 100 0.69 2.70 -23.97
C ILE A 100 1.94 2.23 -24.71
N ASP A 101 2.65 3.15 -25.35
CA ASP A 101 3.95 2.84 -25.93
C ASP A 101 4.98 2.47 -24.84
N ALA A 102 6.11 1.88 -25.22
CA ALA A 102 7.11 1.44 -24.26
C ALA A 102 7.65 2.61 -23.41
N ALA A 103 7.77 3.80 -23.99
CA ALA A 103 8.25 5.00 -23.31
C ALA A 103 7.26 5.50 -22.24
N THR A 104 5.96 5.56 -22.55
CA THR A 104 4.94 5.97 -21.57
C THR A 104 4.81 4.94 -20.45
N ASN A 105 4.90 3.63 -20.76
CA ASN A 105 4.90 2.60 -19.72
C ASN A 105 6.07 2.78 -18.75
N GLN A 106 7.27 3.08 -19.25
CA GLN A 106 8.42 3.35 -18.41
C GLN A 106 8.20 4.57 -17.50
N LEU A 107 7.70 5.67 -18.05
CA LEU A 107 7.38 6.88 -17.27
C LEU A 107 6.34 6.62 -16.17
N VAL A 108 5.33 5.80 -16.44
CA VAL A 108 4.33 5.39 -15.43
C VAL A 108 4.98 4.58 -14.32
N MET A 109 5.86 3.63 -14.65
CA MET A 109 6.57 2.83 -13.64
C MET A 109 7.51 3.68 -12.79
N GLU A 110 8.24 4.62 -13.39
CA GLU A 110 9.08 5.59 -12.68
C GLU A 110 8.24 6.49 -11.75
N GLY A 111 7.08 6.96 -12.22
CA GLY A 111 6.13 7.74 -11.41
C GLY A 111 5.58 6.96 -10.22
N LEU A 112 5.29 5.66 -10.39
CA LEU A 112 4.89 4.78 -9.29
C LEU A 112 6.04 4.56 -8.30
N ALA A 113 7.26 4.31 -8.78
CA ALA A 113 8.44 4.14 -7.94
C ALA A 113 8.70 5.39 -7.09
N ALA A 114 8.73 6.57 -7.72
CA ALA A 114 8.91 7.85 -7.05
C ALA A 114 7.81 8.11 -6.02
N ARG A 115 6.55 7.80 -6.36
CA ARG A 115 5.40 7.89 -5.42
C ARG A 115 5.62 7.05 -4.17
N PHE A 116 5.93 5.77 -4.32
CA PHE A 116 6.07 4.86 -3.17
C PHE A 116 7.30 5.23 -2.34
N ALA A 117 8.42 5.51 -2.98
CA ALA A 117 9.64 5.96 -2.32
C ALA A 117 9.41 7.27 -1.54
N LEU A 118 8.70 8.24 -2.10
CA LEU A 118 8.42 9.52 -1.44
C LEU A 118 7.56 9.34 -0.18
N MET A 119 6.48 8.56 -0.27
CA MET A 119 5.61 8.27 0.88
C MET A 119 6.36 7.48 1.97
N PHE A 120 7.16 6.50 1.57
CA PHE A 120 7.95 5.69 2.49
C PHE A 120 9.02 6.53 3.21
N LEU A 121 9.76 7.36 2.46
CA LEU A 121 10.76 8.26 3.03
C LEU A 121 10.14 9.34 3.92
N ALA A 122 8.92 9.82 3.61
CA ALA A 122 8.20 10.73 4.50
C ALA A 122 7.96 10.09 5.88
N GLY A 123 7.52 8.83 5.91
CA GLY A 123 7.39 8.05 7.15
C GLY A 123 8.72 7.85 7.87
N ALA A 124 9.78 7.50 7.12
CA ALA A 124 11.13 7.34 7.68
C ALA A 124 11.69 8.64 8.27
N LEU A 125 11.40 9.79 7.64
CA LEU A 125 11.80 11.11 8.11
C LEU A 125 11.08 11.46 9.43
N LEU A 126 9.78 11.19 9.52
CA LEU A 126 9.04 11.37 10.78
C LEU A 126 9.58 10.46 11.90
N TYR A 127 9.94 9.22 11.57
CA TYR A 127 10.58 8.32 12.53
C TYR A 127 11.93 8.85 13.02
N LEU A 128 12.75 9.42 12.13
CA LEU A 128 14.03 10.04 12.47
C LEU A 128 13.86 11.24 13.43
N PHE A 129 12.84 12.07 13.20
CA PHE A 129 12.55 13.26 14.01
C PHE A 129 11.51 13.04 15.11
N ARG A 130 11.15 11.78 15.43
CA ARG A 130 10.08 11.43 16.38
C ARG A 130 10.26 12.03 17.78
N ASN A 131 11.50 12.26 18.21
CA ASN A 131 11.81 12.80 19.54
C ASN A 131 11.61 14.32 19.62
N VAL A 132 11.50 15.00 18.47
CA VAL A 132 11.34 16.46 18.37
C VAL A 132 9.91 16.84 17.96
N LEU A 133 9.21 15.93 17.27
CA LEU A 133 7.87 16.17 16.76
C LEU A 133 6.82 16.11 17.89
N PRO A 134 6.11 17.21 18.19
CA PRO A 134 5.05 17.18 19.20
C PRO A 134 3.85 16.41 18.67
N ALA A 135 3.35 15.43 19.45
CA ALA A 135 2.13 14.70 19.13
C ALA A 135 0.90 15.48 19.64
N ARG A 136 0.24 16.25 18.77
CA ARG A 136 -0.95 17.05 19.14
C ARG A 136 -2.02 17.02 18.07
N TRP A 137 -3.28 16.90 18.48
CA TRP A 137 -4.44 16.88 17.58
C TRP A 137 -4.54 18.14 16.72
N SER A 138 -4.11 19.30 17.22
CA SER A 138 -4.10 20.54 16.42
C SER A 138 -3.21 20.44 15.18
N LEU A 139 -2.04 19.80 15.27
CA LEU A 139 -1.19 19.56 14.11
C LEU A 139 -1.76 18.49 13.19
N VAL A 140 -2.43 17.47 13.73
CA VAL A 140 -3.14 16.49 12.90
C VAL A 140 -4.19 17.18 12.04
N VAL A 141 -5.00 18.07 12.62
CA VAL A 141 -6.01 18.86 11.89
C VAL A 141 -5.35 19.75 10.83
N VAL A 142 -4.28 20.49 11.18
CA VAL A 142 -3.54 21.31 10.21
C VAL A 142 -2.99 20.45 9.08
N SER A 143 -2.40 19.29 9.38
CA SER A 143 -1.91 18.36 8.37
C SER A 143 -3.03 17.86 7.46
N VAL A 144 -4.20 17.51 8.00
CA VAL A 144 -5.36 17.12 7.19
C VAL A 144 -5.80 18.26 6.27
N LEU A 145 -5.88 19.50 6.77
CA LEU A 145 -6.22 20.66 5.95
C LEU A 145 -5.20 20.89 4.82
N VAL A 146 -3.90 20.74 5.10
CA VAL A 146 -2.85 20.82 4.09
C VAL A 146 -3.00 19.71 3.04
N VAL A 147 -3.33 18.48 3.44
CA VAL A 147 -3.59 17.38 2.50
C VAL A 147 -4.81 17.69 1.62
N LEU A 148 -5.89 18.20 2.20
CA LEU A 148 -7.10 18.58 1.46
C LEU A 148 -6.81 19.71 0.46
N ALA A 149 -6.11 20.76 0.88
CA ALA A 149 -5.70 21.85 0.00
C ALA A 149 -4.74 21.35 -1.11
N ALA A 150 -3.76 20.52 -0.76
CA ALA A 150 -2.82 19.94 -1.71
C ALA A 150 -3.51 19.01 -2.72
N SER A 151 -4.66 18.41 -2.38
CA SER A 151 -5.40 17.53 -3.30
C SER A 151 -5.89 18.24 -4.57
N LEU A 152 -5.92 19.58 -4.56
CA LEU A 152 -6.20 20.41 -5.73
C LEU A 152 -5.02 20.53 -6.70
N LEU A 153 -3.81 20.10 -6.30
CA LEU A 153 -2.62 20.14 -7.14
C LEU A 153 -2.52 18.88 -8.01
N PRO A 154 -2.03 18.98 -9.27
CA PRO A 154 -1.83 17.82 -10.15
C PRO A 154 -0.94 16.74 -9.53
N ASN A 155 0.05 17.15 -8.73
CA ASN A 155 0.88 16.26 -7.92
C ASN A 155 0.83 16.64 -6.43
N TYR A 156 -0.32 16.40 -5.81
CA TYR A 156 -0.58 16.69 -4.39
C TYR A 156 0.53 16.18 -3.44
N ARG A 157 1.19 15.08 -3.79
CA ARG A 157 2.15 14.38 -2.92
C ARG A 157 3.41 15.18 -2.63
N ILE A 158 3.81 16.09 -3.53
CA ILE A 158 4.95 16.97 -3.32
C ILE A 158 4.79 17.76 -2.02
N VAL A 159 3.55 18.17 -1.72
CA VAL A 159 3.21 18.91 -0.50
C VAL A 159 2.65 17.98 0.59
N ALA A 160 1.79 17.04 0.19
CA ALA A 160 1.02 16.21 1.12
C ALA A 160 1.81 15.05 1.74
N ALA A 161 2.98 14.66 1.23
CA ALA A 161 3.71 13.47 1.72
C ALA A 161 3.95 13.50 3.24
N ILE A 162 4.58 14.57 3.75
CA ILE A 162 4.90 14.71 5.17
C ILE A 162 3.63 14.95 6.00
N PRO A 163 2.72 15.89 5.64
CA PRO A 163 1.47 16.08 6.37
C PRO A 163 0.61 14.82 6.46
N LEU A 164 0.48 14.06 5.37
CA LEU A 164 -0.30 12.82 5.34
C LEU A 164 0.31 11.77 6.27
N ALA A 165 1.63 11.55 6.16
CA ALA A 165 2.32 10.61 7.02
C ALA A 165 2.21 11.03 8.51
N TYR A 166 2.32 12.33 8.80
CA TYR A 166 2.17 12.87 10.15
C TYR A 166 0.76 12.66 10.67
N ALA A 167 -0.27 13.00 9.89
CA ALA A 167 -1.66 12.83 10.27
C ALA A 167 -1.99 11.37 10.59
N ILE A 168 -1.53 10.42 9.79
CA ILE A 168 -1.76 8.98 10.00
C ILE A 168 -1.02 8.49 11.25
N ILE A 169 0.29 8.73 11.36
CA ILE A 169 1.11 8.20 12.46
C ILE A 169 0.71 8.83 13.80
N VAL A 170 0.54 10.14 13.84
CA VAL A 170 0.24 10.86 15.09
C VAL A 170 -1.19 10.65 15.53
N SER A 171 -2.17 10.58 14.62
CA SER A 171 -3.54 10.20 15.03
C SER A 171 -3.56 8.80 15.64
N GLY A 172 -2.89 7.83 15.03
CA GLY A 172 -2.74 6.48 15.58
C GLY A 172 -2.08 6.48 16.96
N ALA A 173 -1.01 7.27 17.14
CA ALA A 173 -0.31 7.38 18.42
C ALA A 173 -1.13 8.09 19.52
N LEU A 174 -2.03 9.01 19.15
CA LEU A 174 -2.87 9.76 20.09
C LEU A 174 -4.15 9.02 20.47
N ILE A 175 -4.58 8.01 19.71
CA ILE A 175 -5.76 7.20 20.04
C ILE A 175 -5.40 6.21 21.16
N HIS A 176 -5.79 6.55 22.40
CA HIS A 176 -5.57 5.71 23.58
C HIS A 176 -6.81 4.88 23.98
N ASN A 177 -7.94 5.06 23.30
CA ASN A 177 -9.19 4.40 23.66
C ASN A 177 -9.10 2.89 23.39
N GLU A 178 -9.20 2.07 24.44
CA GLU A 178 -9.14 0.61 24.35
C GLU A 178 -10.22 0.01 23.44
N ARG A 179 -11.37 0.66 23.28
CA ARG A 179 -12.44 0.22 22.39
C ARG A 179 -12.11 0.41 20.90
N LEU A 180 -11.27 1.40 20.59
CA LEU A 180 -10.79 1.68 19.23
C LEU A 180 -9.51 0.89 18.91
N ARG A 181 -8.85 0.33 19.92
CA ARG A 181 -7.73 -0.60 19.73
C ARG A 181 -8.28 -1.96 19.31
N LEU A 182 -8.37 -2.16 18.01
CA LEU A 182 -8.66 -3.46 17.40
C LEU A 182 -7.64 -4.48 17.92
N ARG A 183 -8.12 -5.48 18.67
CA ARG A 183 -7.29 -6.61 19.15
C ARG A 183 -6.90 -7.57 18.02
N THR A 184 -7.48 -7.39 16.84
CA THR A 184 -7.30 -8.21 15.65
C THR A 184 -6.71 -7.35 14.55
N ASP A 185 -5.62 -7.80 13.93
CA ASP A 185 -5.00 -7.07 12.83
C ASP A 185 -5.73 -7.40 11.51
N LEU A 186 -6.88 -6.76 11.31
CA LEU A 186 -7.67 -6.95 10.09
C LEU A 186 -7.06 -6.23 8.89
N SER A 187 -6.04 -5.38 9.11
CA SER A 187 -5.50 -4.48 8.08
C SER A 187 -4.96 -5.25 6.89
N TYR A 188 -4.29 -6.38 7.15
CA TYR A 188 -3.72 -7.23 6.11
C TYR A 188 -4.80 -7.90 5.27
N GLY A 189 -5.84 -8.44 5.89
CA GLY A 189 -6.99 -9.01 5.18
C GLY A 189 -7.71 -7.96 4.33
N VAL A 190 -7.94 -6.76 4.87
CA VAL A 190 -8.55 -5.66 4.12
C VAL A 190 -7.69 -5.29 2.91
N TYR A 191 -6.37 -5.21 3.08
CA TYR A 191 -5.44 -4.88 2.01
C TYR A 191 -5.49 -5.87 0.82
N ILE A 192 -5.52 -7.18 1.11
CA ILE A 192 -5.59 -8.23 0.07
C ILE A 192 -6.97 -8.28 -0.57
N TYR A 193 -8.05 -8.26 0.22
CA TYR A 193 -9.38 -8.55 -0.32
C TYR A 193 -10.13 -7.34 -0.87
N ALA A 194 -9.73 -6.10 -0.52
CA ALA A 194 -10.47 -4.91 -0.94
C ALA A 194 -10.59 -4.80 -2.48
N PHE A 195 -9.49 -4.99 -3.21
CA PHE A 195 -9.50 -4.82 -4.66
C PHE A 195 -10.30 -5.92 -5.38
N PRO A 196 -10.12 -7.23 -5.09
CA PRO A 196 -10.98 -8.26 -5.64
C PRO A 196 -12.47 -8.06 -5.33
N VAL A 197 -12.80 -7.66 -4.10
CA VAL A 197 -14.19 -7.37 -3.70
C VAL A 197 -14.76 -6.21 -4.50
N GLN A 198 -13.99 -5.13 -4.69
CA GLN A 198 -14.40 -4.01 -5.55
C GLN A 198 -14.67 -4.46 -6.98
N GLN A 199 -13.78 -5.26 -7.58
CA GLN A 199 -14.01 -5.81 -8.91
C GLN A 199 -15.29 -6.64 -8.98
N LEU A 200 -15.54 -7.51 -8.00
CA LEU A 200 -16.77 -8.31 -7.93
C LEU A 200 -18.01 -7.42 -7.81
N LEU A 201 -17.99 -6.38 -6.98
CA LEU A 201 -19.12 -5.44 -6.86
C LEU A 201 -19.40 -4.71 -8.18
N VAL A 202 -18.35 -4.30 -8.90
CA VAL A 202 -18.50 -3.73 -10.25
C VAL A 202 -19.11 -4.76 -11.22
N ILE A 203 -18.64 -6.01 -11.22
CA ILE A 203 -19.20 -7.10 -12.05
C ILE A 203 -20.67 -7.37 -11.72
N CYS A 204 -21.04 -7.30 -10.45
CA CYS A 204 -22.41 -7.43 -9.97
C CYS A 204 -23.30 -6.21 -10.32
N GLY A 205 -22.77 -5.22 -11.04
CA GLY A 205 -23.52 -4.07 -11.53
C GLY A 205 -23.61 -2.90 -10.56
N LEU A 206 -22.84 -2.86 -9.47
CA LEU A 206 -22.86 -1.75 -8.50
C LEU A 206 -22.01 -0.54 -8.94
N ALA A 207 -21.54 -0.51 -10.19
CA ALA A 207 -20.74 0.58 -10.74
C ALA A 207 -21.49 1.93 -10.82
N PHE A 208 -22.83 1.93 -10.76
CA PHE A 208 -23.65 3.14 -10.77
C PHE A 208 -23.61 3.91 -9.45
N LEU A 209 -23.15 3.29 -8.36
CA LEU A 209 -23.08 3.94 -7.06
C LEU A 209 -22.08 5.10 -7.11
N ASN A 210 -22.39 6.19 -6.42
CA ASN A 210 -21.40 7.25 -6.24
C ASN A 210 -20.17 6.73 -5.47
N PRO A 211 -18.99 7.35 -5.61
CA PRO A 211 -17.75 6.82 -5.04
C PRO A 211 -17.79 6.60 -3.52
N ILE A 212 -18.51 7.43 -2.78
CA ILE A 212 -18.63 7.32 -1.31
C ILE A 212 -19.48 6.11 -0.94
N ALA A 213 -20.66 5.98 -1.55
CA ALA A 213 -21.55 4.84 -1.35
C ALA A 213 -20.86 3.54 -1.77
N PHE A 214 -20.17 3.54 -2.91
CA PHE A 214 -19.39 2.39 -3.38
C PHE A 214 -18.28 2.01 -2.39
N ALA A 215 -17.55 2.99 -1.85
CA ALA A 215 -16.50 2.75 -0.85
C ALA A 215 -17.07 2.14 0.44
N ILE A 216 -18.22 2.62 0.93
CA ILE A 216 -18.90 2.06 2.11
C ILE A 216 -19.33 0.61 1.85
N VAL A 217 -19.99 0.35 0.72
CA VAL A 217 -20.44 -1.01 0.37
C VAL A 217 -19.25 -1.96 0.20
N SER A 218 -18.19 -1.50 -0.46
CA SER A 218 -16.93 -2.24 -0.58
C SER A 218 -16.29 -2.55 0.77
N ALA A 219 -16.25 -1.58 1.69
CA ALA A 219 -15.71 -1.80 3.04
C ALA A 219 -16.56 -2.84 3.80
N ILE A 220 -17.89 -2.70 3.77
CA ILE A 220 -18.82 -3.65 4.42
C ILE A 220 -18.66 -5.06 3.86
N ALA A 221 -18.47 -5.21 2.55
CA ALA A 221 -18.25 -6.52 1.92
C ALA A 221 -16.86 -7.11 2.22
N THR A 222 -15.83 -6.25 2.35
CA THR A 222 -14.44 -6.67 2.58
C THR A 222 -14.18 -7.09 4.02
N LEU A 223 -14.75 -6.37 5.00
CA LEU A 223 -14.48 -6.59 6.43
C LEU A 223 -14.79 -8.02 6.92
N PRO A 224 -15.91 -8.68 6.54
CA PRO A 224 -16.17 -10.07 6.89
C PRO A 224 -15.12 -11.03 6.33
N LEU A 225 -14.69 -10.83 5.08
CA LEU A 225 -13.65 -11.66 4.45
C LEU A 225 -12.29 -11.47 5.13
N ALA A 226 -11.94 -10.23 5.44
CA ALA A 226 -10.74 -9.90 6.21
C ALA A 226 -10.77 -10.55 7.60
N ALA A 227 -11.91 -10.50 8.29
CA ALA A 227 -12.09 -11.14 9.59
C ALA A 227 -11.96 -12.67 9.50
N LEU A 228 -12.61 -13.30 8.51
CA LEU A 228 -12.49 -14.75 8.28
C LEU A 228 -11.03 -15.15 8.03
N SER A 229 -10.31 -14.40 7.20
CA SER A 229 -8.89 -14.65 6.94
C SER A 229 -8.04 -14.53 8.21
N TRP A 230 -8.28 -13.50 9.03
CA TRP A 230 -7.60 -13.34 10.31
C TRP A 230 -7.79 -14.54 11.24
N PHE A 231 -9.04 -14.99 11.42
CA PHE A 231 -9.35 -16.09 12.35
C PHE A 231 -8.90 -17.46 11.82
N LEU A 232 -8.97 -17.69 10.52
CA LEU A 232 -8.69 -18.99 9.90
C LEU A 232 -7.21 -19.19 9.56
N VAL A 233 -6.52 -18.13 9.14
CA VAL A 233 -5.16 -18.20 8.60
C VAL A 233 -4.19 -17.46 9.50
N GLU A 234 -4.37 -16.15 9.65
CA GLU A 234 -3.32 -15.26 10.19
C GLU A 234 -3.04 -15.53 11.68
N LYS A 235 -4.09 -15.60 12.50
CA LYS A 235 -3.97 -15.91 13.93
C LYS A 235 -3.27 -17.25 14.17
N ARG A 236 -3.52 -18.24 13.32
CA ARG A 236 -2.89 -19.57 13.42
C ARG A 236 -1.42 -19.52 12.98
N ALA A 237 -1.13 -18.86 11.86
CA ALA A 237 0.22 -18.71 11.33
C ALA A 237 1.15 -17.97 12.32
N ILE A 238 0.66 -16.88 12.93
CA ILE A 238 1.42 -16.12 13.95
C ILE A 238 1.71 -16.99 15.18
N SER A 239 0.73 -17.74 15.67
CA SER A 239 0.91 -18.67 16.81
C SER A 239 1.93 -19.78 16.50
N LEU A 240 1.95 -20.30 15.26
CA LEU A 240 2.95 -21.28 14.82
C LEU A 240 4.35 -20.67 14.80
N LYS A 241 4.51 -19.46 14.25
CA LYS A 241 5.78 -18.71 14.24
C LYS A 241 6.30 -18.47 15.65
N SER A 242 5.45 -18.03 16.59
CA SER A 242 5.88 -17.78 17.97
C SER A 242 6.35 -19.04 18.68
N ARG A 243 5.74 -20.19 18.39
CA ARG A 243 6.16 -21.50 18.93
C ARG A 243 7.52 -21.94 18.37
N LEU A 244 7.73 -21.80 17.06
CA LEU A 244 9.00 -22.14 16.40
C LEU A 244 10.15 -21.27 16.89
N LYS A 245 9.93 -19.95 17.01
CA LYS A 245 10.95 -19.02 17.54
C LYS A 245 11.29 -19.33 19.00
N ARG A 246 10.29 -19.64 19.84
CA ARG A 246 10.51 -20.04 21.24
C ARG A 246 11.34 -21.33 21.31
N ARG A 247 11.03 -22.34 20.50
CA ARG A 247 11.76 -23.62 20.45
C ARG A 247 13.23 -23.42 20.04
N SER A 248 13.48 -22.62 19.01
CA SER A 248 14.84 -22.26 18.54
C SER A 248 15.70 -21.60 19.62
N ILE A 249 15.13 -20.69 20.42
CA ILE A 249 15.85 -20.01 21.52
C ILE A 249 16.20 -21.01 22.63
N THR A 250 15.26 -21.88 23.05
CA THR A 250 15.57 -22.95 24.03
C THR A 250 16.62 -23.93 23.53
N SER A 251 16.64 -24.28 22.24
CA SER A 251 17.66 -25.19 21.69
C SER A 251 19.04 -24.53 21.51
N ALA A 252 19.10 -23.20 21.43
CA ALA A 252 20.35 -22.44 21.34
C ALA A 252 20.95 -22.11 22.72
N GLY A 253 20.12 -21.98 23.76
CA GLY A 253 20.57 -21.79 25.15
C GLY A 253 20.87 -23.08 25.92
N ALA A 254 20.62 -24.26 25.32
CA ALA A 254 20.93 -25.58 25.88
C ALA A 254 22.18 -26.22 25.25
N ARG A 255 23.01 -25.43 24.54
CA ARG A 255 24.30 -25.83 23.99
C ARG A 255 25.40 -24.98 24.60
#